data_AF-A0A498SVD7-F1
#
_entry.id   AF-A0A498SVD7-F1
#
_cell.length_a   1.000
_cell.length_b   1.000
_cell.length_c   1.000
_cell.angle_alpha   90.00
_cell.angle_beta   90.00
_cell.angle_gamma   90.00
#
_symmetry.space_group_name_H-M   'P 1'
#
loop_
_entity.id
_entity.type
_entity.pdbx_description
1 polymer ?
#
loop_
_entity_poly.entity_id
_entity_poly.type
_entity_poly.pdbx_seq_one_letter_code
_entity_poly.pdbx_strand_id
1 'polypeptide(L)'
;MRLTKEWQPKLCQSLFTENELIELCYRAREVFWMQPTLVEPKSPITICGDIHGQFEDLLAIFILYGFPPDRRYLFLGDYVDRGSFSIEVVTLLFAYKLERIERPCEIPDLGILTDLTWSDPSYNVTNYDYNNRRGVARLFGINAVKEFCKTLGLDMIVRAHQVCKFTH
;
A
#
# COMPACT_ATOMS: atom_id res chain seq x y z
N MET A 1 -26.18 10.51 -2.40
CA MET A 1 -26.30 11.14 -3.74
C MET A 1 -25.02 11.91 -4.01
N ARG A 2 -24.33 11.62 -5.13
CA ARG A 2 -23.13 12.29 -5.69
C ARG A 2 -21.76 12.01 -5.02
N LEU A 3 -21.24 10.80 -5.24
CA LEU A 3 -19.78 10.61 -5.44
C LEU A 3 -19.46 10.05 -6.84
N THR A 4 -20.49 9.79 -7.67
CA THR A 4 -20.37 9.12 -8.97
C THR A 4 -20.21 10.04 -10.18
N LYS A 5 -20.12 11.37 -9.99
CA LYS A 5 -20.14 12.33 -11.12
C LYS A 5 -18.78 12.91 -11.54
N GLU A 6 -17.72 12.67 -10.78
CA GLU A 6 -16.37 13.17 -11.12
C GLU A 6 -15.30 12.08 -11.10
N TRP A 7 -15.72 10.81 -11.08
CA TRP A 7 -14.80 9.70 -10.98
C TRP A 7 -14.35 9.23 -12.38
N GLN A 8 -13.04 9.37 -12.68
CA GLN A 8 -12.42 8.93 -13.92
C GLN A 8 -11.54 7.69 -13.67
N PRO A 9 -11.64 6.63 -14.51
CA PRO A 9 -10.75 5.48 -14.41
C PRO A 9 -9.32 5.84 -14.83
N LYS A 10 -8.34 5.34 -14.05
CA LYS A 10 -6.86 5.32 -14.24
C LYS A 10 -5.99 6.07 -13.22
N LEU A 11 -6.39 6.16 -11.94
CA LEU A 11 -5.50 6.74 -10.93
C LEU A 11 -4.31 5.82 -10.59
N CYS A 12 -4.44 4.49 -10.60
CA CYS A 12 -3.31 3.62 -10.23
C CYS A 12 -2.08 3.81 -11.13
N GLN A 13 -2.27 3.93 -12.45
CA GLN A 13 -1.18 4.22 -13.40
C GLN A 13 -0.65 5.67 -13.32
N SER A 14 -1.39 6.57 -12.68
CA SER A 14 -0.91 7.92 -12.37
C SER A 14 -0.16 8.00 -11.03
N LEU A 15 -0.44 7.05 -10.13
CA LEU A 15 0.18 6.96 -8.80
C LEU A 15 1.43 6.08 -8.81
N PHE A 16 1.43 5.04 -9.65
CA PHE A 16 2.52 4.06 -9.76
C PHE A 16 2.91 3.86 -11.22
N THR A 17 4.20 3.77 -11.46
CA THR A 17 4.78 3.36 -12.73
C THR A 17 4.55 1.88 -12.97
N GLU A 18 4.59 1.47 -14.24
CA GLU A 18 4.51 0.05 -14.63
C GLU A 18 5.56 -0.81 -13.92
N ASN A 19 6.80 -0.32 -13.80
CA ASN A 19 7.88 -1.02 -13.12
C ASN A 19 7.56 -1.27 -11.63
N GLU A 20 6.95 -0.31 -10.95
CA GLU A 20 6.56 -0.46 -9.54
C GLU A 20 5.44 -1.49 -9.35
N LEU A 21 4.47 -1.55 -10.28
CA LEU A 21 3.41 -2.54 -10.25
C LEU A 21 3.93 -3.96 -10.56
N ILE A 22 4.88 -4.08 -11.47
CA ILE A 22 5.57 -5.34 -11.79
C ILE A 22 6.34 -5.83 -10.56
N GLU A 23 7.10 -4.96 -9.90
CA GLU A 23 7.86 -5.31 -8.69
C GLU A 23 6.93 -5.76 -7.56
N LEU A 24 5.81 -5.05 -7.35
CA LEU A 24 4.80 -5.44 -6.37
C LEU A 24 4.28 -6.87 -6.62
N CYS A 25 4.00 -7.21 -7.88
CA CYS A 25 3.58 -8.56 -8.27
C CYS A 25 4.67 -9.60 -7.96
N TYR A 26 5.94 -9.30 -8.26
CA TYR A 26 7.05 -10.22 -7.98
C TYR A 26 7.19 -10.52 -6.49
N ARG A 27 7.11 -9.49 -5.64
CA ARG A 27 7.20 -9.64 -4.18
C ARG A 27 6.03 -10.40 -3.60
N ALA A 28 4.81 -10.08 -4.04
CA ALA A 28 3.63 -10.81 -3.60
C ALA A 28 3.75 -12.29 -3.98
N ARG A 29 4.19 -12.60 -5.20
CA ARG A 29 4.44 -13.97 -5.66
C ARG A 29 5.44 -14.71 -4.78
N GLU A 30 6.56 -14.09 -4.41
CA GLU A 30 7.55 -14.71 -3.51
C GLU A 30 6.92 -15.06 -2.15
N VAL A 31 6.15 -14.14 -1.56
CA VAL A 31 5.45 -14.39 -0.29
C VAL A 31 4.44 -15.52 -0.40
N PHE A 32 3.65 -15.57 -1.48
CA PHE A 32 2.70 -16.66 -1.68
C PHE A 32 3.38 -17.99 -1.93
N TRP A 33 4.53 -18.02 -2.63
CA TRP A 33 5.29 -19.24 -2.89
C TRP A 33 5.87 -19.87 -1.61
N MET A 34 6.27 -19.03 -0.65
CA MET A 34 6.77 -19.49 0.65
C MET A 34 5.66 -19.99 1.58
N GLN A 35 4.40 -19.71 1.28
CA GLN A 35 3.27 -20.12 2.12
C GLN A 35 2.78 -21.53 1.78
N PRO A 36 2.31 -22.29 2.79
CA PRO A 36 1.69 -23.58 2.54
C PRO A 36 0.40 -23.40 1.74
N THR A 37 0.12 -24.34 0.84
CA THR A 37 -1.14 -24.36 0.06
C THR A 37 -2.38 -24.39 0.95
N LEU A 38 -2.29 -25.08 2.10
CA LEU A 38 -3.33 -25.09 3.13
C LEU A 38 -2.97 -24.08 4.21
N VAL A 39 -3.82 -23.08 4.40
CA VAL A 39 -3.68 -22.06 5.44
C VAL A 39 -4.74 -22.29 6.51
N GLU A 40 -4.33 -22.29 7.79
CA GLU A 40 -5.23 -22.45 8.94
C GLU A 40 -5.33 -21.13 9.73
N PRO A 41 -6.26 -20.23 9.37
CA PRO A 41 -6.35 -18.92 9.98
C PRO A 41 -6.90 -18.96 11.41
N LYS A 42 -6.34 -18.10 12.28
CA LYS A 42 -6.84 -17.91 13.66
C LYS A 42 -8.02 -16.94 13.70
N SER A 43 -9.06 -17.28 14.46
CA SER A 43 -10.21 -16.41 14.72
C SER A 43 -9.85 -15.23 15.65
N PRO A 44 -10.61 -14.11 15.64
CA PRO A 44 -11.65 -13.77 14.66
C PRO A 44 -11.05 -13.44 13.28
N ILE A 45 -11.77 -13.81 12.22
CA ILE A 45 -11.40 -13.53 10.82
C ILE A 45 -12.65 -13.19 10.01
N THR A 46 -12.52 -12.22 9.12
CA THR A 46 -13.56 -11.88 8.14
C THR A 46 -13.26 -12.61 6.83
N ILE A 47 -14.24 -13.36 6.33
CA ILE A 47 -14.12 -14.10 5.06
C ILE A 47 -14.76 -13.26 3.96
N CYS A 48 -14.04 -13.04 2.87
CA CYS A 48 -14.49 -12.27 1.70
C CYS A 48 -14.49 -13.18 0.47
N GLY A 49 -15.59 -13.15 -0.28
CA GLY A 49 -15.70 -13.82 -1.58
C GLY A 49 -15.17 -12.94 -2.72
N ASP A 50 -15.76 -13.12 -3.89
CA ASP A 50 -15.37 -12.47 -5.15
C ASP A 50 -15.42 -10.94 -5.06
N ILE A 51 -14.44 -10.30 -5.69
CA ILE A 51 -14.31 -8.83 -5.76
C ILE A 51 -14.45 -8.33 -7.19
N HIS A 52 -13.96 -9.07 -8.19
CA HIS A 52 -14.08 -8.75 -9.61
C HIS A 52 -13.75 -7.29 -9.97
N GLY A 53 -12.61 -6.77 -9.51
CA GLY A 53 -12.19 -5.42 -9.83
C GLY A 53 -13.13 -4.32 -9.33
N GLN A 54 -14.00 -4.60 -8.35
CA GLN A 54 -14.91 -3.64 -7.72
C GLN A 54 -14.21 -2.97 -6.52
N PHE A 55 -13.30 -2.04 -6.80
CA PHE A 55 -12.48 -1.40 -5.77
C PHE A 55 -13.28 -0.64 -4.70
N GLU A 56 -14.39 0.01 -5.09
CA GLU A 56 -15.24 0.73 -4.14
C GLU A 56 -15.88 -0.22 -3.11
N ASP A 57 -16.30 -1.41 -3.55
CA ASP A 57 -16.87 -2.42 -2.67
C ASP A 57 -15.80 -2.99 -1.72
N LEU A 58 -14.57 -3.18 -2.21
CA LEU A 58 -13.44 -3.55 -1.36
C LEU A 58 -13.17 -2.51 -0.26
N LEU A 59 -13.17 -1.22 -0.61
CA LEU A 59 -13.02 -0.15 0.38
C LEU A 59 -14.20 -0.12 1.36
N ALA A 60 -15.43 -0.33 0.88
CA ALA A 60 -16.61 -0.40 1.73
C ALA A 60 -16.52 -1.55 2.75
N ILE A 61 -16.01 -2.72 2.35
CA ILE A 61 -15.73 -3.84 3.26
C ILE A 61 -14.78 -3.41 4.37
N PHE A 62 -13.66 -2.76 4.04
CA PHE A 62 -12.71 -2.31 5.05
C PHE A 62 -13.25 -1.21 5.96
N ILE A 63 -14.06 -0.29 5.44
CA ILE A 63 -14.72 0.74 6.23
C ILE A 63 -15.73 0.14 7.22
N LEU A 64 -16.50 -0.87 6.79
CA LEU A 64 -17.54 -1.49 7.61
C LEU A 64 -16.97 -2.41 8.69
N TYR A 65 -15.96 -3.22 8.35
CA TYR A 65 -15.46 -4.27 9.25
C TYR A 65 -14.14 -3.90 9.94
N GLY A 66 -13.42 -2.90 9.42
CA GLY A 66 -12.14 -2.39 9.90
C GLY A 66 -10.98 -2.74 8.97
N PHE A 67 -9.98 -1.87 8.90
CA PHE A 67 -8.83 -2.05 8.03
C PHE A 67 -7.83 -3.08 8.61
N PRO A 68 -7.07 -3.79 7.76
CA PRO A 68 -5.84 -4.44 8.20
C PRO A 68 -4.83 -3.39 8.76
N PRO A 69 -3.95 -3.75 9.71
CA PRO A 69 -3.77 -5.08 10.30
C PRO A 69 -4.72 -5.41 11.46
N ASP A 70 -5.47 -4.43 11.97
CA ASP A 70 -6.36 -4.55 13.14
C ASP A 70 -7.42 -5.63 12.95
N ARG A 71 -7.80 -5.87 11.69
CA ARG A 71 -8.66 -7.00 11.29
C ARG A 71 -7.90 -8.02 10.44
N ARG A 72 -8.26 -9.29 10.63
CA ARG A 72 -7.81 -10.42 9.81
C ARG A 72 -8.83 -10.70 8.72
N TYR A 73 -8.33 -10.91 7.51
CA TYR A 73 -9.14 -11.23 6.34
C TYR A 73 -8.65 -12.52 5.69
N LEU A 74 -9.59 -13.32 5.22
CA LEU A 74 -9.36 -14.41 4.28
C LEU A 74 -10.18 -14.12 3.03
N PHE A 75 -9.50 -13.85 1.91
CA PHE A 75 -10.15 -13.72 0.61
C PHE A 75 -10.09 -15.05 -0.13
N LEU A 76 -11.19 -15.41 -0.80
CA LEU A 76 -11.35 -16.73 -1.42
C LEU A 76 -10.95 -16.79 -2.90
N GLY A 77 -10.74 -15.65 -3.56
CA GLY A 77 -10.37 -15.60 -4.97
C GLY A 77 -11.09 -14.50 -5.74
N ASP A 78 -11.05 -14.60 -7.07
CA ASP A 78 -11.80 -13.75 -8.00
C ASP A 78 -11.67 -12.25 -7.72
N TYR A 79 -10.41 -11.82 -7.59
CA TYR A 79 -10.04 -10.42 -7.31
C TYR A 79 -10.23 -9.49 -8.51
N VAL A 80 -10.02 -10.01 -9.71
CA VAL A 80 -9.90 -9.26 -10.96
C VAL A 80 -10.99 -9.68 -11.95
N ASP A 81 -10.95 -9.09 -13.14
CA ASP A 81 -11.95 -9.21 -14.22
C ASP A 81 -13.26 -8.50 -13.91
N ARG A 82 -14.12 -8.36 -14.94
CA ARG A 82 -15.48 -7.76 -14.95
C ARG A 82 -15.57 -6.29 -14.50
N GLY A 83 -15.03 -5.92 -13.34
CA GLY A 83 -14.93 -4.56 -12.85
C GLY A 83 -13.73 -3.81 -13.43
N SER A 84 -13.84 -2.49 -13.42
CA SER A 84 -12.88 -1.59 -14.08
C SER A 84 -11.63 -1.29 -13.26
N PHE A 85 -11.53 -1.77 -12.01
CA PHE A 85 -10.47 -1.39 -11.05
C PHE A 85 -9.64 -2.58 -10.58
N SER A 86 -9.40 -3.53 -11.48
CA SER A 86 -8.64 -4.75 -11.18
C SER A 86 -7.23 -4.44 -10.68
N ILE A 87 -6.55 -3.44 -11.26
CA ILE A 87 -5.19 -3.07 -10.85
C ILE A 87 -5.22 -2.46 -9.45
N GLU A 88 -6.14 -1.55 -9.18
CA GLU A 88 -6.32 -0.92 -7.86
C GLU A 88 -6.59 -1.96 -6.77
N VAL A 89 -7.47 -2.93 -7.04
CA VAL A 89 -7.79 -4.04 -6.12
C VAL A 89 -6.54 -4.86 -5.81
N VAL A 90 -5.83 -5.34 -6.83
CA VAL A 90 -4.64 -6.18 -6.64
C VAL A 90 -3.53 -5.41 -5.95
N THR A 91 -3.28 -4.16 -6.35
CA THR A 91 -2.25 -3.31 -5.75
C THR A 91 -2.49 -3.13 -4.25
N LEU A 92 -3.73 -2.82 -3.85
CA LEU A 92 -4.07 -2.63 -2.44
C LEU A 92 -3.93 -3.94 -1.63
N LEU A 93 -4.46 -5.06 -2.16
CA LEU A 93 -4.39 -6.36 -1.48
C LEU A 93 -2.96 -6.87 -1.34
N PHE A 94 -2.12 -6.70 -2.37
CA PHE A 94 -0.72 -7.07 -2.31
C PHE A 94 0.06 -6.19 -1.33
N ALA A 95 -0.19 -4.88 -1.30
CA ALA A 95 0.42 -4.00 -0.32
C ALA A 95 0.14 -4.47 1.13
N TYR A 96 -1.11 -4.79 1.46
CA TYR A 96 -1.46 -5.35 2.76
C TYR A 96 -0.84 -6.72 3.03
N LYS A 97 -0.73 -7.58 2.01
CA LYS A 97 -0.10 -8.89 2.15
C LYS A 97 1.38 -8.76 2.52
N LEU A 98 2.06 -7.81 1.89
CA LEU A 98 3.48 -7.55 2.08
C LEU A 98 3.77 -6.80 3.40
N GLU A 99 2.84 -5.97 3.87
CA GLU A 99 2.94 -5.32 5.18
C GLU A 99 2.97 -6.33 6.34
N ARG A 100 2.30 -7.49 6.19
CA ARG A 100 2.20 -8.54 7.23
C ARG A 100 3.36 -9.54 7.23
N ILE A 101 4.46 -9.28 6.53
CA ILE A 101 5.67 -10.13 6.59
C ILE A 101 6.31 -9.95 7.98
N GLU A 102 6.47 -11.04 8.73
CA GLU A 102 7.25 -11.04 9.98
C GLU A 102 8.72 -10.70 9.65
N ARG A 103 9.21 -9.66 10.30
CA ARG A 103 10.60 -9.21 10.17
C ARG A 103 11.51 -10.08 11.07
N PRO A 104 12.73 -10.41 10.64
CA PRO A 104 13.44 -9.85 9.48
C PRO A 104 13.17 -10.61 8.17
N CYS A 105 12.74 -9.88 7.14
CA CYS A 105 12.94 -10.27 5.75
C CYS A 105 14.00 -9.33 5.15
N GLU A 106 14.75 -9.79 4.16
CA GLU A 106 15.57 -8.87 3.36
C GLU A 106 14.61 -7.92 2.63
N ILE A 107 14.62 -6.65 3.05
CA ILE A 107 13.90 -5.60 2.35
C ILE A 107 14.75 -5.28 1.12
N PRO A 108 14.18 -5.29 -0.09
CA PRO A 108 14.94 -5.00 -1.31
C PRO A 108 15.51 -3.58 -1.28
N ASP A 109 16.61 -3.34 -2.00
CA ASP A 109 17.22 -2.01 -2.04
C ASP A 109 16.38 -0.96 -2.80
N LEU A 110 15.36 -1.39 -3.57
CA LEU A 110 14.51 -0.53 -4.41
C LEU A 110 13.04 -0.98 -4.39
N GLY A 111 12.10 -0.03 -4.42
CA GLY A 111 10.66 -0.29 -4.62
C GLY A 111 9.75 0.29 -3.53
N ILE A 112 8.43 0.16 -3.72
CA ILE A 112 7.41 0.82 -2.89
C ILE A 112 7.47 0.44 -1.40
N LEU A 113 7.82 -0.79 -1.07
CA LEU A 113 7.96 -1.21 0.33
C LEU A 113 9.18 -0.58 0.99
N THR A 114 10.28 -0.45 0.25
CA THR A 114 11.49 0.25 0.67
C THR A 114 11.19 1.73 0.83
N ASP A 115 10.48 2.34 -0.11
CA ASP A 115 10.06 3.75 -0.03
C ASP A 115 9.05 4.00 1.12
N LEU A 116 8.10 3.10 1.36
CA LEU A 116 7.15 3.21 2.47
C LEU A 116 7.81 3.03 3.84
N THR A 117 8.86 2.23 3.94
CA THR A 117 9.46 1.83 5.23
C THR A 117 10.80 2.51 5.56
N TRP A 118 11.51 3.05 4.57
CA TRP A 118 12.85 3.65 4.72
C TRP A 118 12.99 5.06 4.12
N SER A 119 11.95 5.61 3.49
CA SER A 119 12.00 7.02 3.10
C SER A 119 12.06 7.92 4.33
N ASP A 120 12.64 9.11 4.21
CA ASP A 120 12.81 10.07 5.31
C ASP A 120 12.37 11.49 4.88
N PRO A 121 11.71 12.28 5.76
CA PRO A 121 11.45 13.68 5.46
C PRO A 121 12.76 14.47 5.41
N SER A 122 12.85 15.42 4.48
CA SER A 122 13.99 16.33 4.40
C SER A 122 13.54 17.76 4.13
N TYR A 123 14.01 18.69 4.95
CA TYR A 123 13.80 20.14 4.74
C TYR A 123 14.62 20.70 3.57
N ASN A 124 15.64 19.96 3.12
CA ASN A 124 16.54 20.37 2.04
C ASN A 124 16.04 19.93 0.66
N VAL A 125 14.97 19.15 0.62
CA VAL A 125 14.38 18.60 -0.60
C VAL A 125 12.98 19.18 -0.73
N THR A 126 12.63 19.64 -1.93
CA THR A 126 11.31 20.22 -2.20
C THR A 126 10.28 19.14 -2.55
N ASN A 127 10.67 18.20 -3.42
CA ASN A 127 9.84 17.09 -3.91
C ASN A 127 10.40 15.74 -3.43
N TYR A 128 10.92 14.89 -4.32
CA TYR A 128 11.60 13.64 -3.96
C TYR A 128 13.07 13.70 -4.35
N ASP A 129 13.94 13.10 -3.55
CA ASP A 129 15.37 12.93 -3.85
C ASP A 129 15.86 11.57 -3.34
N TYR A 130 17.07 11.15 -3.71
CA TYR A 130 17.63 9.88 -3.25
C TYR A 130 18.14 9.98 -1.79
N ASN A 131 17.84 8.96 -0.98
CA ASN A 131 18.24 8.94 0.42
C ASN A 131 19.67 8.43 0.62
N ASN A 132 20.64 9.31 0.35
CA ASN A 132 22.07 9.06 0.55
C ASN A 132 22.43 8.59 1.98
N ARG A 133 21.61 8.93 2.99
CA ARG A 133 21.88 8.58 4.39
C ARG A 133 21.51 7.13 4.72
N ARG A 134 20.50 6.57 4.03
CA ARG A 134 20.06 5.19 4.21
C ARG A 134 20.65 4.24 3.15
N GLY A 135 21.10 4.78 2.00
CA GLY A 135 21.61 3.98 0.88
C GLY A 135 20.50 3.28 0.08
N VAL A 136 19.24 3.48 0.46
CA VAL A 136 18.01 2.93 -0.12
C VAL A 136 16.88 3.93 0.11
N ALA A 137 15.78 3.81 -0.63
CA ALA A 137 14.59 4.68 -0.56
C ALA A 137 14.82 6.16 -0.94
N ARG A 138 13.79 7.01 -0.72
CA ARG A 138 13.78 8.43 -1.09
C ARG A 138 13.70 9.38 0.11
N LEU A 139 14.24 10.57 -0.07
CA LEU A 139 13.89 11.73 0.75
C LEU A 139 12.63 12.35 0.16
N PHE A 140 11.69 12.76 1.01
CA PHE A 140 10.51 13.50 0.57
C PHE A 140 10.41 14.85 1.28
N GLY A 141 10.09 15.85 0.46
CA GLY A 141 9.96 17.24 0.82
C GLY A 141 8.53 17.68 1.04
N ILE A 142 8.35 18.94 1.42
CA ILE A 142 7.04 19.48 1.79
C ILE A 142 6.04 19.49 0.64
N ASN A 143 6.49 19.65 -0.61
CA ASN A 143 5.56 19.65 -1.76
C ASN A 143 5.12 18.23 -2.11
N ALA A 144 6.01 17.25 -2.01
CA ALA A 144 5.66 15.83 -2.17
C ALA A 144 4.57 15.41 -1.15
N VAL A 145 4.72 15.81 0.12
CA VAL A 145 3.71 15.53 1.16
C VAL A 145 2.39 16.22 0.85
N LYS A 146 2.42 17.50 0.45
CA LYS A 146 1.20 18.26 0.11
C LYS A 146 0.46 17.68 -1.08
N GLU A 147 1.18 17.30 -2.13
CA GLU A 147 0.61 16.70 -3.33
C GLU A 147 0.03 15.33 -3.05
N PHE A 148 0.75 14.50 -2.28
CA PHE A 148 0.27 13.20 -1.82
C PHE A 148 -1.00 13.32 -0.98
N CYS A 149 -1.00 14.19 0.04
CA CYS A 149 -2.17 14.48 0.87
C CYS A 149 -3.36 14.97 0.03
N LYS A 150 -3.13 15.90 -0.90
CA LYS A 150 -4.18 16.42 -1.79
C LYS A 150 -4.76 15.34 -2.70
N THR A 151 -3.92 14.48 -3.25
CA THR A 151 -4.32 13.43 -4.20
C THR A 151 -5.13 12.34 -3.51
N LEU A 152 -4.78 12.01 -2.26
CA LEU A 152 -5.46 10.97 -1.49
C LEU A 152 -6.56 11.49 -0.56
N GLY A 153 -6.81 12.80 -0.55
CA GLY A 153 -7.79 13.42 0.35
C GLY A 153 -7.45 13.27 1.83
N LEU A 154 -6.16 13.26 2.17
CA LEU A 154 -5.65 13.12 3.54
C LEU A 154 -5.23 14.47 4.10
N ASP A 155 -5.50 14.70 5.38
CA ASP A 155 -5.09 15.95 6.05
C ASP A 155 -3.62 15.92 6.51
N MET A 156 -3.10 14.74 6.86
CA MET A 156 -1.77 14.59 7.47
C MET A 156 -1.19 13.19 7.27
N ILE A 157 0.14 13.13 7.17
CA ILE A 157 0.93 11.90 7.27
C ILE A 157 1.59 11.85 8.65
N VAL A 158 1.31 10.79 9.41
CA VAL A 158 1.97 10.51 10.70
C VAL A 158 2.94 9.34 10.51
N ARG A 159 4.19 9.47 10.97
CA ARG A 159 5.25 8.46 10.77
C ARG A 159 6.21 8.33 11.95
N ALA A 160 7.03 7.27 11.93
CA ALA A 160 8.11 7.00 12.89
C ALA A 160 9.50 6.99 12.19
N HIS A 161 10.47 6.21 12.70
CA HIS A 161 11.78 5.88 12.08
C HIS A 161 12.94 6.89 12.23
N GLN A 162 12.68 8.14 12.66
CA GLN A 162 13.74 9.11 13.01
C GLN A 162 13.72 9.44 14.51
N VAL A 163 14.90 9.45 15.16
CA VAL A 163 15.05 9.87 16.56
C VAL A 163 14.84 11.39 16.65
N CYS A 164 13.77 11.81 17.32
CA CYS A 164 13.59 13.21 17.68
C CYS A 164 14.39 13.53 18.95
N LYS A 165 15.33 14.46 18.86
CA LYS A 165 15.92 15.05 20.07
C LYS A 165 14.97 16.12 20.58
N PHE A 166 14.26 15.81 21.67
CA PHE A 166 13.59 16.85 22.45
C PHE A 166 14.67 17.70 23.12
N THR A 167 14.75 18.96 22.72
CA THR A 167 15.48 19.98 23.49
C THR A 167 14.43 20.70 24.32
N HIS A 168 14.59 20.65 25.64
CA HIS A 168 13.81 21.45 26.60
C HIS A 168 14.20 22.93 26.49
#